data_AF-A0A3D3EL93-F1
#
_entry.id   AF-A0A3D3EL93-F1
#
_cell.length_a   1.000
_cell.length_b   1.000
_cell.length_c   1.000
_cell.angle_alpha   90.00
_cell.angle_beta   90.00
_cell.angle_gamma   90.00
#
_symmetry.space_group_name_H-M   'P 1'
#
loop_
_entity.id
_entity.type
_entity.pdbx_description
1 polymer ?
#
loop_
_entity_poly.entity_id
_entity_poly.type
_entity_poly.pdbx_seq_one_letter_code
_entity_poly.pdbx_strand_id
1 'polypeptide(L)'
;MKVQQSNRKKTCRRITLFFPPAAILIFMHRDWLLSLASQLPACPFYTIYHVYCPSCGNTRSVTALFQGKFLTSLRYNIIPILLILFSLCAYLEAAAYSFGKPIHILPRNYRFYLIGGLLLAVYLIVRNVIPYLTP
;
A
#
# COMPACT_ATOMS: atom_id res chain seq x y z
N MET A 1 -30.88 3.94 -13.90
CA MET A 1 -29.60 4.67 -13.66
C MET A 1 -29.57 5.48 -12.35
N LYS A 2 -30.62 6.25 -11.98
CA LYS A 2 -30.63 7.06 -10.73
C LYS A 2 -30.47 6.26 -9.42
N VAL A 3 -31.05 5.05 -9.34
CA VAL A 3 -30.96 4.17 -8.15
C VAL A 3 -29.53 3.68 -7.90
N GLN A 4 -28.79 3.31 -8.94
CA GLN A 4 -27.39 2.87 -8.82
C GLN A 4 -26.46 4.01 -8.39
N GLN A 5 -26.69 5.24 -8.85
CA GLN A 5 -25.93 6.42 -8.41
C GLN A 5 -26.18 6.73 -6.93
N SER A 6 -27.42 6.58 -6.45
CA SER A 6 -27.78 6.78 -5.04
C SER A 6 -27.08 5.76 -4.13
N ASN A 7 -27.10 4.48 -4.47
CA ASN A 7 -26.40 3.44 -3.69
C ASN A 7 -24.88 3.64 -3.70
N ARG A 8 -24.29 4.00 -4.85
CA ARG A 8 -22.85 4.27 -4.95
C ARG A 8 -22.41 5.45 -4.08
N LYS A 9 -23.18 6.53 -4.04
CA LYS A 9 -22.93 7.66 -3.13
C LYS A 9 -23.02 7.24 -1.66
N LYS A 10 -24.02 6.43 -1.28
CA LYS A 10 -24.16 5.91 0.09
C LYS A 10 -22.96 5.04 0.49
N THR A 11 -22.48 4.18 -0.41
CA THR A 11 -21.30 3.34 -0.14
C THR A 11 -20.02 4.17 0.00
N CYS A 12 -19.75 5.11 -0.92
CA CYS A 12 -18.61 6.02 -0.79
C CYS A 12 -18.66 6.79 0.52
N ARG A 13 -19.83 7.31 0.91
CA ARG A 13 -20.01 8.01 2.19
C ARG A 13 -19.69 7.15 3.41
N ARG A 14 -20.14 5.88 3.41
CA ARG A 14 -19.80 4.92 4.48
C ARG A 14 -18.29 4.71 4.54
N ILE A 15 -17.64 4.42 3.40
CA ILE A 15 -16.19 4.22 3.34
C ILE A 15 -15.45 5.46 3.86
N THR A 16 -15.83 6.65 3.42
CA THR A 16 -15.22 7.91 3.87
C THR A 16 -15.36 8.13 5.36
N LEU A 17 -16.49 7.73 5.95
CA LEU A 17 -16.71 7.87 7.39
C LEU A 17 -15.94 6.84 8.23
N PHE A 18 -15.85 5.59 7.77
CA PHE A 18 -15.22 4.50 8.53
C PHE A 18 -13.70 4.41 8.37
N PHE A 19 -13.14 4.90 7.26
CA PHE A 19 -11.69 4.85 7.02
C PHE A 19 -10.84 5.64 8.04
N PRO A 20 -11.14 6.91 8.40
CA PRO A 20 -10.35 7.64 9.39
C PRO A 20 -10.30 6.99 10.78
N PRO A 21 -11.42 6.56 11.41
CA PRO A 21 -11.34 5.88 12.69
C PRO A 21 -10.61 4.54 12.60
N ALA A 22 -10.76 3.80 11.49
CA ALA A 22 -9.99 2.58 11.28
C ALA A 22 -8.47 2.85 11.20
N ALA A 23 -8.06 3.89 10.46
CA ALA A 23 -6.65 4.28 10.37
C ALA A 23 -6.08 4.74 11.73
N ILE A 24 -6.87 5.49 12.51
CA ILE A 24 -6.48 5.91 13.87
C ILE A 24 -6.32 4.69 14.78
N LEU A 25 -7.27 3.76 14.77
CA LEU A 25 -7.18 2.53 15.57
C LEU A 25 -5.95 1.70 15.19
N ILE A 26 -5.66 1.54 13.91
CA ILE A 26 -4.45 0.85 13.44
C ILE A 26 -3.18 1.54 13.97
N PHE A 27 -3.15 2.88 13.92
CA PHE A 27 -2.00 3.63 14.43
C PHE A 27 -1.86 3.56 15.96
N MET A 28 -2.97 3.58 16.69
CA MET A 28 -2.98 3.41 18.15
C MET A 28 -2.48 2.02 18.56
N HIS A 29 -2.80 0.98 17.78
CA HIS A 29 -2.35 -0.38 18.02
C HIS A 29 -1.02 -0.72 17.31
N ARG A 30 -0.25 0.28 16.85
CA ARG A 30 0.99 0.05 16.10
C ARG A 30 2.00 -0.80 16.86
N ASP A 31 2.14 -0.63 18.18
CA ASP A 31 3.16 -1.34 18.95
C ASP A 31 2.82 -2.83 19.08
N TRP A 32 1.52 -3.12 19.22
CA TRP A 32 1.00 -4.49 19.14
C TRP A 32 1.23 -5.08 17.74
N LEU A 33 0.93 -4.33 16.67
CA LEU A 33 1.18 -4.77 15.29
C LEU A 33 2.67 -5.02 15.01
N LEU A 34 3.55 -4.16 15.53
CA LEU A 34 5.00 -4.31 15.42
C LEU A 34 5.50 -5.55 16.19
N SER A 35 4.94 -5.82 17.37
CA SER A 35 5.21 -7.05 18.11
C SER A 35 4.84 -8.29 17.30
N LEU A 36 3.66 -8.32 16.66
CA LEU A 36 3.29 -9.43 15.77
C LEU A 36 4.26 -9.58 14.59
N ALA A 37 4.68 -8.47 13.98
CA ALA A 37 5.62 -8.50 12.87
C ALA A 37 6.98 -9.10 13.27
N SER A 38 7.45 -8.87 14.50
CA SER A 38 8.70 -9.45 15.01
C SER A 38 8.64 -10.97 15.26
N GLN A 39 7.43 -11.52 15.40
CA GLN A 39 7.19 -12.96 15.60
C GLN A 39 7.04 -13.73 14.29
N LEU A 40 7.07 -13.03 13.13
CA LEU A 40 6.96 -13.69 11.84
C LEU A 40 8.19 -14.57 11.57
N PRO A 41 8.00 -15.81 11.08
CA PRO A 41 9.10 -16.69 10.77
C PRO A 41 9.97 -16.12 9.64
N ALA A 42 11.21 -16.60 9.56
CA ALA A 42 12.10 -16.29 8.45
C ALA A 42 11.44 -16.67 7.11
N CYS A 43 11.76 -15.93 6.05
CA CYS A 43 11.15 -16.17 4.75
C CYS A 43 11.52 -17.57 4.21
N PRO A 44 10.53 -18.44 3.95
CA PRO A 44 10.80 -19.82 3.51
C PRO A 44 11.51 -19.87 2.15
N PHE A 45 11.25 -18.90 1.27
CA PHE A 45 11.95 -18.78 -0.02
C PHE A 45 13.45 -18.59 0.16
N TYR A 46 13.84 -17.71 1.09
CA TYR A 46 15.24 -17.45 1.34
C TYR A 46 15.90 -18.63 2.08
N THR A 47 15.19 -19.29 2.99
CA THR A 47 15.76 -20.45 3.72
C THR A 47 15.94 -21.67 2.83
N ILE A 48 15.07 -21.90 1.84
CA ILE A 48 15.10 -23.08 0.97
C ILE A 48 15.94 -22.83 -0.28
N TYR A 49 15.73 -21.69 -0.96
CA TYR A 49 16.35 -21.41 -2.26
C TYR A 49 17.50 -20.42 -2.18
N HIS A 50 17.76 -19.80 -1.01
CA HIS A 50 18.73 -18.71 -0.85
C HIS A 50 18.51 -17.52 -1.78
N VAL A 51 17.28 -17.38 -2.30
CA VAL A 51 16.86 -16.27 -3.16
C VAL A 51 15.80 -15.46 -2.42
N TYR A 52 15.94 -14.13 -2.45
CA TYR A 52 14.93 -13.23 -1.91
C TYR A 52 13.67 -13.26 -2.78
N CYS A 53 12.52 -13.40 -2.13
CA CYS A 53 11.23 -13.27 -2.78
C CYS A 53 10.93 -11.81 -3.15
N PRO A 54 10.11 -11.54 -4.20
CA PRO A 54 9.76 -10.18 -4.60
C PRO A 54 9.16 -9.33 -3.47
N SER A 55 8.54 -9.97 -2.48
CA SER A 55 7.84 -9.33 -1.37
C SER A 55 8.65 -9.21 -0.08
N CYS A 56 9.88 -9.75 -0.01
CA CYS A 56 10.59 -9.98 1.24
C CYS A 56 10.98 -8.69 2.01
N GLY A 57 11.07 -7.55 1.31
CA GLY A 57 11.33 -6.23 1.91
C GLY A 57 10.09 -5.46 2.40
N ASN A 58 8.87 -5.93 2.11
CA ASN A 58 7.65 -5.19 2.42
C ASN A 58 7.39 -5.09 3.93
N THR A 59 7.53 -6.20 4.66
CA THR A 59 7.35 -6.20 6.12
C THR A 59 8.34 -5.26 6.78
N ARG A 60 9.63 -5.33 6.43
CA ARG A 60 10.67 -4.43 6.96
C ARG A 60 10.39 -2.96 6.61
N SER A 61 9.91 -2.70 5.39
CA SER A 61 9.50 -1.35 4.95
C SER A 61 8.34 -0.81 5.79
N VAL A 62 7.30 -1.61 6.04
CA VAL A 62 6.15 -1.23 6.88
C VAL A 62 6.56 -1.04 8.34
N THR A 63 7.38 -1.93 8.89
CA THR A 63 7.94 -1.80 10.25
C THR A 63 8.73 -0.50 10.40
N ALA A 64 9.63 -0.20 9.44
CA ALA A 64 10.39 1.05 9.44
C ALA A 64 9.48 2.29 9.32
N LEU A 65 8.39 2.19 8.54
CA LEU A 65 7.42 3.27 8.40
C LEU A 65 6.69 3.55 9.72
N PHE A 66 6.22 2.51 10.41
CA PHE A 66 5.59 2.65 11.74
C PHE A 66 6.54 3.17 12.81
N GLN A 67 7.84 2.92 12.67
CA GLN A 67 8.90 3.51 13.50
C GLN A 67 9.25 4.97 13.13
N GLY A 68 8.60 5.56 12.12
CA GLY A 68 8.88 6.92 11.64
C GLY A 68 10.12 7.04 10.75
N LYS A 69 10.75 5.93 10.36
CA LYS A 69 11.96 5.89 9.53
C LYS A 69 11.61 5.82 8.05
N PHE A 70 11.08 6.91 7.48
CA PHE A 70 10.62 6.97 6.09
C PHE A 70 11.71 6.62 5.05
N LEU A 71 12.91 7.18 5.20
CA LEU A 71 13.99 6.93 4.25
C LEU A 71 14.46 5.46 4.28
N THR A 72 14.50 4.88 5.48
CA THR A 72 14.79 3.45 5.67
C THR A 72 13.68 2.57 5.10
N SER A 73 12.42 2.98 5.23
CA SER A 73 11.27 2.28 4.63
C SER A 73 11.38 2.20 3.10
N LEU A 74 11.71 3.32 2.45
CA LEU A 74 11.97 3.36 1.00
C LEU A 74 13.14 2.46 0.60
N ARG A 75 14.24 2.48 1.38
CA ARG A 75 15.39 1.59 1.16
C ARG A 75 15.02 0.13 1.31
N TYR A 76 14.06 -0.24 2.16
CA TYR A 76 13.59 -1.62 2.28
C TYR A 76 12.66 -2.02 1.15
N ASN A 77 11.66 -1.21 0.81
CA ASN A 77 10.82 -1.38 -0.37
C ASN A 77 9.96 -0.14 -0.59
N ILE A 78 9.89 0.32 -1.85
CA ILE A 78 9.04 1.46 -2.23
C ILE A 78 7.54 1.08 -2.34
N ILE A 79 7.23 -0.20 -2.54
CA ILE A 79 5.87 -0.69 -2.78
C ILE A 79 4.88 -0.28 -1.67
N PRO A 80 5.16 -0.51 -0.37
CA PRO A 80 4.22 -0.14 0.68
C PRO A 80 3.88 1.36 0.68
N ILE A 81 4.87 2.21 0.41
CA ILE A 81 4.68 3.66 0.34
C ILE A 81 3.83 4.05 -0.88
N LEU A 82 4.10 3.47 -2.05
CA LEU A 82 3.28 3.69 -3.25
C LEU A 82 1.83 3.27 -3.04
N LEU A 83 1.60 2.12 -2.38
CA LEU A 83 0.26 1.65 -2.05
C LEU A 83 -0.46 2.63 -1.10
N ILE A 84 0.22 3.13 -0.07
CA ILE A 84 -0.36 4.12 0.85
C ILE A 84 -0.75 5.40 0.10
N LEU A 85 0.14 5.93 -0.75
CA LEU A 85 -0.14 7.12 -1.55
C LEU A 85 -1.32 6.90 -2.51
N PHE A 86 -1.32 5.76 -3.19
CA PHE A 86 -2.40 5.40 -4.12
C PHE A 86 -3.75 5.26 -3.40
N SER A 87 -3.76 4.56 -2.26
CA SER A 87 -4.94 4.43 -1.40
C SER A 87 -5.43 5.78 -0.87
N LEU A 88 -4.53 6.70 -0.51
CA LEU A 88 -4.88 8.04 -0.08
C LEU A 88 -5.53 8.84 -1.21
N CYS A 89 -4.96 8.81 -2.42
CA CYS A 89 -5.57 9.44 -3.60
C CYS A 89 -6.96 8.88 -3.91
N ALA A 90 -7.11 7.55 -3.89
CA ALA A 90 -8.41 6.89 -4.09
C ALA A 90 -9.42 7.28 -3.01
N TYR A 91 -8.98 7.38 -1.75
CA TYR A 91 -9.80 7.83 -0.64
C TYR A 91 -10.27 9.28 -0.81
N LEU A 92 -9.38 10.19 -1.21
CA LEU A 92 -9.71 11.60 -1.43
C LEU A 92 -10.74 11.77 -2.56
N GLU A 93 -10.58 11.04 -3.67
CA GLU A 93 -11.59 11.01 -4.73
C GLU A 93 -12.95 10.52 -4.23
N ALA A 94 -12.97 9.41 -3.49
CA ALA A 94 -14.20 8.83 -2.95
C ALA A 94 -14.88 9.78 -1.95
N ALA A 95 -14.09 10.44 -1.10
CA ALA A 95 -14.56 11.45 -0.16
C ALA A 95 -15.19 12.63 -0.89
N ALA A 96 -14.49 13.24 -1.84
CA ALA A 96 -15.02 14.36 -2.62
C ALA A 96 -16.29 13.98 -3.39
N TYR A 97 -16.33 12.77 -3.96
CA TYR A 97 -17.53 12.23 -4.61
C TYR A 97 -18.72 12.12 -3.64
N SER A 98 -18.48 11.72 -2.39
CA SER A 98 -19.50 11.68 -1.34
C SER A 98 -20.06 13.08 -1.01
N PHE A 99 -19.24 14.13 -1.07
CA PHE A 99 -19.67 15.52 -0.88
C PHE A 99 -20.21 16.19 -2.15
N GLY A 100 -20.35 15.44 -3.26
CA GLY A 100 -20.88 15.96 -4.51
C GLY A 100 -19.87 16.77 -5.36
N LYS A 101 -18.59 16.77 -5.00
CA LYS A 101 -17.51 17.38 -5.78
C LYS A 101 -16.79 16.28 -6.59
N PRO A 102 -16.96 16.21 -7.92
CA PRO A 102 -16.23 15.25 -8.73
C PRO A 102 -14.79 15.73 -8.94
N ILE A 103 -13.86 15.21 -8.14
CA ILE A 103 -12.41 15.37 -8.39
C ILE A 103 -11.86 14.10 -9.04
N HIS A 104 -10.84 14.30 -9.88
CA HIS A 104 -10.15 13.22 -10.59
C HIS A 104 -8.64 13.38 -10.36
N ILE A 105 -8.11 12.60 -9.43
CA ILE A 105 -6.69 12.51 -9.04
C ILE A 105 -6.04 11.31 -9.74
N LEU A 106 -6.74 10.16 -9.77
CA LEU A 106 -6.27 8.91 -10.33
C LEU A 106 -6.62 8.82 -11.82
N PRO A 107 -5.67 8.36 -12.66
CA PRO A 107 -5.93 8.18 -14.08
C PRO A 107 -6.98 7.10 -14.31
N ARG A 108 -7.91 7.35 -15.25
CA ARG A 108 -8.96 6.37 -15.63
C ARG A 108 -8.51 5.41 -16.73
N ASN A 109 -7.37 5.67 -17.34
CA ASN A 109 -6.85 4.87 -18.43
C ASN A 109 -6.17 3.59 -17.90
N TYR A 110 -6.67 2.42 -18.32
CA TYR A 110 -6.13 1.13 -17.91
C TYR A 110 -4.64 0.98 -18.28
N ARG A 111 -4.18 1.65 -19.34
CA ARG A 111 -2.76 1.64 -19.76
C ARG A 111 -1.83 2.17 -18.68
N PHE A 112 -2.26 3.16 -17.90
CA PHE A 112 -1.46 3.68 -16.79
C PHE A 112 -1.20 2.59 -15.75
N TYR A 113 -2.23 1.82 -15.39
CA TYR A 113 -2.12 0.73 -14.43
C TYR A 113 -1.31 -0.45 -14.97
N LEU A 114 -1.46 -0.76 -16.26
CA LEU A 114 -0.65 -1.78 -16.92
C LEU A 114 0.82 -1.40 -16.95
N ILE A 115 1.15 -0.19 -17.40
CA ILE A 115 2.54 0.29 -17.47
C ILE A 115 3.13 0.39 -16.06
N GLY A 116 2.41 0.99 -15.11
CA GLY A 116 2.85 1.09 -13.72
C GLY A 116 3.05 -0.29 -13.08
N GLY A 117 2.13 -1.23 -13.29
CA GLY A 117 2.23 -2.61 -12.83
C GLY A 117 3.41 -3.35 -13.46
N LEU A 118 3.66 -3.16 -14.75
CA LEU A 118 4.82 -3.72 -15.45
C LEU A 118 6.12 -3.15 -14.90
N LEU A 119 6.21 -1.84 -14.70
CA LEU A 119 7.38 -1.18 -14.11
C LEU A 119 7.65 -1.67 -12.69
N LEU A 120 6.60 -1.86 -11.89
CA LEU A 120 6.68 -2.46 -10.56
C LEU A 120 7.16 -3.91 -10.61
N ALA A 121 6.66 -4.71 -11.55
CA ALA A 121 7.10 -6.09 -11.74
C ALA A 121 8.58 -6.16 -12.16
N VAL A 122 9.00 -5.30 -13.10
CA VAL A 122 10.41 -5.18 -13.50
C VAL A 122 11.27 -4.75 -12.33
N TYR A 123 10.85 -3.74 -11.55
CA TYR A 123 11.54 -3.32 -10.34
C TYR A 123 11.70 -4.48 -9.35
N LEU A 124 10.66 -5.27 -9.13
CA LEU A 124 10.70 -6.44 -8.26
C LEU A 124 11.69 -7.48 -8.78
N ILE A 125 11.72 -7.76 -10.07
CA ILE A 125 12.66 -8.72 -10.66
C ILE A 125 14.10 -8.21 -10.55
N VAL A 126 14.37 -7.01 -11.08
CA VAL A 126 15.71 -6.39 -11.11
C VAL A 126 16.31 -6.32 -9.73
N ARG A 127 15.51 -5.93 -8.73
CA ARG A 127 15.98 -5.80 -7.35
C ARG A 127 16.34 -7.12 -6.69
N ASN A 128 15.64 -8.20 -7.02
CA ASN A 128 15.92 -9.52 -6.44
C ASN A 128 17.03 -10.25 -7.18
N VAL A 129 17.28 -9.89 -8.44
CA VAL A 129 18.38 -10.45 -9.24
C VAL A 129 19.71 -9.75 -8.94
N ILE A 130 19.71 -8.46 -8.60
CA ILE A 130 20.93 -7.71 -8.30
C ILE A 130 21.16 -7.71 -6.77
N PRO A 131 22.11 -8.50 -6.24
CA PRO A 131 22.34 -8.66 -4.79
C PRO A 131 22.83 -7.37 -4.10
N TYR A 132 23.29 -6.38 -4.88
CA TYR A 132 23.76 -5.10 -4.37
C TYR A 132 22.61 -4.16 -3.92
N LEU A 133 21.37 -4.38 -4.37
CA LEU A 133 20.21 -3.56 -4.03
C LEU A 133 19.39 -4.09 -2.85
N THR A 134 19.78 -5.24 -2.30
CA THR A 134 19.18 -5.85 -1.10
C THR A 134 19.93 -5.39 0.16
N PRO A 135 19.27 -4.63 1.07
CA PRO A 135 19.82 -4.30 2.38
C PRO A 135 19.64 -5.42 3.43
#